data_AF-W6LBQ2-F1
#
_entry.id   AF-W6LBQ2-F1
#
_cell.length_a   1.000
_cell.length_b   1.000
_cell.length_c   1.000
_cell.angle_alpha   90.00
_cell.angle_beta   90.00
_cell.angle_gamma   90.00
#
_symmetry.space_group_name_H-M   'P 1'
#
loop_
_entity.id
_entity.type
_entity.pdbx_description
1 polymer ?
#
loop_
_entity_poly.entity_id
_entity_poly.type
_entity_poly.pdbx_seq_one_letter_code
_entity_poly.pdbx_strand_id
1 'polypeptide(L)'
;MHASPSPSSVLPFTAAEMKAMQTIYPQYLDAGLTPKEGRRLTKAQAVVNPSVEEIATALHELGFQKIVIMARKSLPRSQGSMRFAIVPYGAVKVLLKEPTDVHYIKKSEFDQQTRNPTVVGLESKHAVLKRVAALIKEKGGPRPLLPTPAEILASVAVNQPKVKK
;
A
#
# COMPACT_ATOMS: atom_id res chain seq x y z
N MET A 1 -1.15 2.52 47.10
CA MET A 1 -0.34 2.67 45.88
C MET A 1 -0.91 1.74 44.82
N HIS A 2 -1.83 2.21 43.99
CA HIS A 2 -2.37 1.42 42.87
C HIS A 2 -1.62 1.78 41.61
N ALA A 3 -0.77 0.84 41.14
CA ALA A 3 -0.18 0.92 39.82
C ALA A 3 -1.31 0.75 38.80
N SER A 4 -1.58 1.81 38.04
CA SER A 4 -2.45 1.73 36.87
C SER A 4 -1.77 0.87 35.81
N PRO A 5 -2.46 -0.10 35.17
CA PRO A 5 -1.87 -0.87 34.10
C PRO A 5 -1.52 0.08 32.94
N SER A 6 -0.29 -0.02 32.46
CA SER A 6 0.16 0.66 31.25
C SER A 6 -0.74 0.28 30.08
N PRO A 7 -1.03 1.19 29.14
CA PRO A 7 -1.80 0.85 27.94
C PRO A 7 -0.94 -0.09 27.08
N SER A 8 -1.12 -1.39 27.30
CA SER A 8 -0.63 -2.45 26.45
C SER A 8 -1.01 -2.10 25.01
N SER A 9 -0.01 -1.98 24.14
CA SER A 9 -0.18 -1.70 22.72
C SER A 9 -0.92 -2.87 22.05
N VAL A 10 -2.25 -2.87 22.14
CA VAL A 10 -3.07 -3.80 21.37
C VAL A 10 -2.90 -3.39 19.92
N LEU A 11 -2.14 -4.18 19.16
CA LEU A 11 -2.10 -4.00 17.71
C LEU A 11 -3.53 -4.15 17.19
N PRO A 12 -4.01 -3.24 16.32
CA PRO A 12 -5.41 -3.23 15.89
C PRO A 12 -5.84 -4.48 15.10
N PHE A 13 -4.90 -5.36 14.76
CA PHE A 13 -5.12 -6.59 14.00
C PHE A 13 -4.23 -7.72 14.53
N THR A 14 -4.78 -8.93 14.52
CA THR A 14 -4.03 -10.16 14.85
C THR A 14 -3.01 -10.49 13.76
N ALA A 15 -2.00 -11.30 14.09
CA ALA A 15 -1.03 -11.79 13.12
C ALA A 15 -1.68 -12.60 11.98
N ALA A 16 -2.74 -13.36 12.28
CA ALA A 16 -3.50 -14.12 11.30
C ALA A 16 -4.25 -13.21 10.31
N GLU A 17 -4.94 -12.18 10.82
CA GLU A 17 -5.59 -11.16 9.97
C GLU A 17 -4.56 -10.46 9.08
N MET A 18 -3.45 -10.01 9.66
CA MET A 18 -2.36 -9.36 8.92
C MET A 18 -1.77 -10.25 7.82
N LYS A 19 -1.77 -11.58 8.01
CA LYS A 19 -1.32 -12.56 7.00
C LYS A 19 -2.34 -12.73 5.87
N ALA A 20 -3.64 -12.64 6.17
CA ALA A 20 -4.72 -12.74 5.18
C ALA A 20 -4.86 -11.47 4.32
N MET A 21 -4.47 -10.30 4.84
CA MET A 21 -4.53 -9.03 4.13
C MET A 21 -3.63 -8.99 2.89
N GLN A 22 -4.13 -8.36 1.84
CA GLN A 22 -3.40 -8.12 0.61
C GLN A 22 -2.59 -6.82 0.70
N THR A 23 -1.35 -6.86 0.23
CA THR A 23 -0.49 -5.65 0.16
C THR A 23 -0.67 -4.96 -1.19
N ILE A 24 -0.91 -3.66 -1.16
CA ILE A 24 -0.94 -2.74 -2.30
C ILE A 24 0.26 -1.80 -2.15
N TYR A 25 1.12 -1.81 -3.16
CA TYR A 25 2.25 -0.88 -3.23
C TYR A 25 1.93 0.24 -4.21
N PRO A 26 2.40 1.49 -3.98
CA PRO A 26 2.16 2.58 -4.90
C PRO A 26 2.62 2.30 -6.34
N GLN A 27 3.74 1.60 -6.50
CA GLN A 27 4.29 1.17 -7.79
C GLN A 27 3.32 0.32 -8.63
N TYR A 28 2.32 -0.32 -8.03
CA TYR A 28 1.30 -1.06 -8.79
C TYR A 28 0.41 -0.13 -9.61
N LEU A 29 0.21 1.09 -9.14
CA LEU A 29 -0.64 2.11 -9.75
C LEU A 29 0.16 3.16 -10.53
N ASP A 30 1.50 3.11 -10.51
CA ASP A 30 2.34 4.16 -11.07
C ASP A 30 2.44 4.09 -12.61
N ALA A 31 1.97 5.15 -13.28
CA ALA A 31 2.02 5.28 -14.73
C ALA A 31 3.44 5.46 -15.27
N GLY A 32 4.36 5.99 -14.44
CA GLY A 32 5.77 6.21 -14.77
C GLY A 32 6.63 4.95 -14.74
N LEU A 33 6.08 3.81 -14.28
CA LEU A 33 6.75 2.51 -14.23
C LEU A 33 6.23 1.56 -15.28
N THR A 34 7.08 0.68 -15.78
CA THR A 34 6.71 -0.43 -16.66
C THR A 34 6.13 -1.62 -15.87
N PRO A 35 5.50 -2.61 -16.54
CA PRO A 35 5.03 -3.82 -15.87
C PRO A 35 6.15 -4.62 -15.20
N LYS A 36 7.35 -4.61 -15.80
CA LYS A 36 8.56 -5.26 -15.24
C LYS A 36 9.02 -4.57 -13.94
N GLU A 37 8.89 -3.26 -13.85
CA GLU A 37 9.24 -2.47 -12.67
C GLU A 37 8.19 -2.54 -11.55
N GLY A 38 6.99 -3.02 -11.85
CA GLY A 38 5.97 -3.29 -10.83
C GLY A 38 4.56 -2.86 -11.18
N ARG A 39 4.35 -2.04 -12.22
CA ARG A 39 3.02 -1.58 -12.63
C ARG A 39 2.07 -2.76 -12.86
N ARG A 40 0.81 -2.62 -12.43
CA ARG A 40 -0.25 -3.63 -12.57
C ARG A 40 -1.42 -3.19 -13.43
N LEU A 41 -1.50 -1.91 -13.74
CA LEU A 41 -2.52 -1.32 -14.60
C LEU A 41 -1.94 -0.91 -15.97
N THR A 42 -2.82 -0.65 -16.94
CA THR A 42 -2.41 0.03 -18.18
C THR A 42 -2.00 1.47 -17.86
N LYS A 43 -1.18 2.11 -18.71
CA LYS A 43 -0.78 3.52 -18.51
C LYS A 43 -2.00 4.44 -18.38
N ALA A 44 -3.04 4.21 -19.18
CA ALA A 44 -4.28 4.98 -19.15
C ALA A 44 -5.08 4.79 -17.86
N GLN A 45 -4.97 3.64 -17.19
CA GLN A 45 -5.64 3.39 -15.91
C GLN A 45 -4.79 3.84 -14.71
N ALA A 46 -3.47 3.81 -14.84
CA ALA A 46 -2.49 4.18 -13.82
C ALA A 46 -2.42 5.69 -13.55
N VAL A 47 -1.83 6.07 -12.41
CA VAL A 47 -1.64 7.44 -11.92
C VAL A 47 -0.15 7.74 -11.83
N VAL A 48 0.28 8.97 -12.11
CA VAL A 48 1.71 9.36 -11.96
C VAL A 48 2.06 9.52 -10.48
N ASN A 49 3.15 8.90 -10.00
CA ASN A 49 3.69 9.08 -8.65
C ASN A 49 2.63 8.96 -7.51
N PRO A 50 1.86 7.85 -7.44
CA PRO A 50 0.90 7.66 -6.37
C PRO A 50 1.58 7.58 -5.00
N SER A 51 0.95 8.13 -3.97
CA SER A 51 1.40 8.07 -2.57
C SER A 51 0.69 6.97 -1.78
N VAL A 52 1.20 6.66 -0.58
CA VAL A 52 0.59 5.68 0.32
C VAL A 52 -0.72 6.23 0.90
N GLU A 53 -0.71 7.52 1.20
CA GLU A 53 -1.82 8.27 1.78
C GLU A 53 -3.00 8.32 0.82
N GLU A 54 -2.77 8.65 -0.46
CA GLU A 54 -3.81 8.63 -1.49
C GLU A 54 -4.45 7.24 -1.63
N ILE A 55 -3.65 6.18 -1.54
CA ILE A 55 -4.15 4.80 -1.61
C ILE A 55 -5.00 4.48 -0.38
N ALA A 56 -4.54 4.84 0.82
CA ALA A 56 -5.28 4.60 2.06
C ALA A 56 -6.62 5.37 2.07
N THR A 57 -6.60 6.65 1.71
CA THR A 57 -7.78 7.51 1.60
C THR A 57 -8.78 6.96 0.57
N ALA A 58 -8.31 6.59 -0.63
CA ALA A 58 -9.17 5.99 -1.65
C ALA A 58 -9.77 4.65 -1.21
N LEU A 59 -9.02 3.80 -0.50
CA LEU A 59 -9.54 2.55 0.03
C LEU A 59 -10.63 2.79 1.10
N HIS A 60 -10.44 3.77 1.99
CA HIS A 60 -11.47 4.16 2.97
C HIS A 60 -12.75 4.64 2.29
N GLU A 61 -12.65 5.46 1.25
CA GLU A 61 -13.81 5.94 0.47
C GLU A 61 -14.54 4.83 -0.28
N LEU A 62 -13.82 3.78 -0.67
CA LEU A 62 -14.41 2.57 -1.23
C LEU A 62 -15.08 1.68 -0.18
N GLY A 63 -15.02 2.03 1.10
CA GLY A 63 -15.67 1.30 2.18
C GLY A 63 -14.81 0.23 2.84
N PHE A 64 -13.51 0.14 2.53
CA PHE A 64 -12.62 -0.77 3.25
C PHE A 64 -12.36 -0.24 4.66
N GLN A 65 -12.68 -1.06 5.66
CA GLN A 65 -12.52 -0.70 7.08
C GLN A 65 -11.20 -1.22 7.66
N LYS A 66 -10.75 -2.40 7.23
CA LYS A 66 -9.53 -3.05 7.73
C LYS A 66 -8.35 -2.69 6.84
N ILE A 67 -7.67 -1.59 7.17
CA ILE A 67 -6.51 -1.04 6.44
C ILE A 67 -5.34 -0.83 7.40
N VAL A 68 -4.11 -1.15 6.95
CA VAL A 68 -2.87 -0.91 7.70
C VAL A 68 -1.81 -0.29 6.79
N ILE A 69 -1.24 0.83 7.22
CA ILE A 69 -0.11 1.46 6.55
C ILE A 69 1.20 0.80 7.02
N MET A 70 2.00 0.36 6.07
CA MET A 70 3.29 -0.33 6.28
C MET A 70 4.43 0.60 5.85
N ALA A 71 4.77 1.59 6.68
CA ALA A 71 5.71 2.65 6.33
C ALA A 71 7.12 2.16 5.90
N ARG A 72 7.61 1.06 6.48
CA ARG A 72 8.97 0.52 6.18
C ARG A 72 8.98 -0.60 5.15
N LYS A 73 7.84 -0.93 4.54
CA LYS A 73 7.76 -2.02 3.55
C LYS A 73 8.07 -1.47 2.18
N SER A 74 8.96 -2.12 1.45
CA SER A 74 9.33 -1.75 0.09
C SER A 74 8.95 -2.86 -0.89
N LEU A 75 8.66 -2.49 -2.15
CA LEU A 75 8.41 -3.48 -3.19
C LEU A 75 9.73 -4.23 -3.47
N PRO A 76 9.75 -5.58 -3.47
CA PRO A 76 10.96 -6.35 -3.77
C PRO A 76 11.62 -5.98 -5.10
N ARG A 77 10.82 -5.69 -6.15
CA ARG A 77 11.33 -5.26 -7.46
C ARG A 77 11.99 -3.88 -7.46
N SER A 78 11.71 -3.06 -6.45
CA SER A 78 12.37 -1.77 -6.27
C SER A 78 13.67 -1.90 -5.47
N GLN A 79 13.92 -3.04 -4.80
CA GLN A 79 15.19 -3.28 -4.12
C GLN A 79 16.28 -3.51 -5.16
N GLY A 80 17.38 -2.77 -5.07
CA GLY A 80 18.50 -2.89 -6.01
C GLY A 80 18.19 -2.41 -7.44
N SER A 81 17.03 -1.80 -7.67
CA SER A 81 16.71 -1.19 -8.96
C SER A 81 17.46 0.13 -9.10
N MET A 82 18.18 0.32 -10.22
CA MET A 82 18.81 1.60 -10.55
C MET A 82 17.80 2.71 -10.92
N ARG A 83 16.51 2.38 -11.04
CA ARG A 83 15.45 3.34 -11.37
C ARG A 83 15.27 4.39 -10.29
N PHE A 84 15.48 4.02 -9.04
CA PHE A 84 15.26 4.87 -7.88
C PHE A 84 16.60 5.20 -7.22
N ALA A 85 16.89 6.49 -7.03
CA ALA A 85 18.05 6.93 -6.28
C ALA A 85 17.97 6.47 -4.80
N ILE A 86 16.75 6.49 -4.25
CA ILE A 86 16.42 5.97 -2.92
C ILE A 86 15.28 4.97 -3.09
N VAL A 87 15.42 3.80 -2.48
CA VAL A 87 14.39 2.76 -2.50
C VAL A 87 13.08 3.34 -1.94
N PRO A 88 11.98 3.33 -2.73
CA PRO A 88 10.69 3.80 -2.24
C PRO A 88 10.14 2.83 -1.19
N TYR A 89 9.79 3.38 -0.04
CA TYR A 89 9.14 2.70 1.07
C TYR A 89 7.66 3.09 1.16
N GLY A 90 6.88 2.23 1.80
CA GLY A 90 5.47 2.40 2.00
C GLY A 90 4.63 1.39 1.23
N ALA A 91 3.66 0.83 1.92
CA ALA A 91 2.61 0.00 1.32
C ALA A 91 1.34 0.08 2.17
N VAL A 92 0.22 -0.26 1.58
CA VAL A 92 -1.06 -0.39 2.30
C VAL A 92 -1.47 -1.86 2.30
N LYS A 93 -1.72 -2.41 3.47
CA LYS A 93 -2.39 -3.71 3.61
C LYS A 93 -3.89 -3.47 3.74
N VAL A 94 -4.68 -4.27 3.03
CA VAL A 94 -6.14 -4.22 3.07
C VAL A 94 -6.72 -5.63 3.08
N LEU A 95 -7.74 -5.86 3.91
CA LEU A 95 -8.49 -7.11 3.86
C LEU A 95 -9.48 -7.05 2.71
N LEU A 96 -9.27 -7.85 1.66
CA LEU A 96 -10.17 -7.87 0.50
C LEU A 96 -11.31 -8.87 0.64
N LYS A 97 -11.04 -10.01 1.28
CA LYS A 97 -12.00 -11.11 1.46
C LYS A 97 -12.14 -11.46 2.93
N GLU A 98 -13.33 -11.87 3.32
CA GLU A 98 -13.61 -12.25 4.69
C GLU A 98 -12.72 -13.43 5.16
N PRO A 99 -12.38 -13.49 6.46
CA PRO A 99 -11.67 -14.62 7.05
C PRO A 99 -12.46 -15.93 6.87
N THR A 100 -11.76 -17.05 6.66
CA THR A 100 -12.39 -18.36 6.36
C THR A 100 -13.22 -18.91 7.52
N ASP A 101 -12.93 -18.48 8.74
CA ASP A 101 -13.53 -18.87 10.01
C ASP A 101 -14.96 -18.36 10.20
N VAL A 102 -15.41 -17.41 9.36
CA VAL A 102 -16.79 -16.91 9.36
C VAL A 102 -17.52 -17.51 8.13
N HIS A 103 -18.41 -18.47 8.38
CA HIS A 103 -19.38 -19.01 7.40
C HIS A 103 -18.81 -19.79 6.21
N TYR A 104 -18.20 -20.95 6.46
CA TYR A 104 -18.05 -21.98 5.43
C TYR A 104 -19.12 -23.07 5.59
N ILE A 105 -20.11 -23.07 4.69
CA ILE A 105 -20.99 -24.23 4.47
C ILE A 105 -20.48 -24.91 3.19
N LYS A 106 -19.81 -26.06 3.33
CA LYS A 106 -19.36 -26.88 2.20
C LYS A 106 -20.57 -27.35 1.39
N LYS A 107 -20.76 -26.84 0.17
CA LYS A 107 -21.90 -27.25 -0.68
C LYS A 107 -21.58 -28.43 -1.59
N SER A 108 -20.31 -28.66 -1.93
CA SER A 108 -19.88 -29.85 -2.69
C SER A 108 -18.37 -30.14 -2.52
N GLU A 109 -17.91 -31.28 -3.03
CA GLU A 109 -16.47 -31.61 -3.10
C GLU A 109 -15.72 -30.78 -4.17
N PHE A 110 -16.44 -30.21 -5.14
CA PHE A 110 -15.90 -29.38 -6.22
C PHE A 110 -15.99 -27.87 -5.92
N ASP A 111 -16.40 -27.52 -4.69
CA ASP A 111 -16.67 -26.15 -4.27
C ASP A 111 -15.34 -25.37 -4.15
N GLN A 112 -14.96 -24.71 -5.24
CA GLN A 112 -13.78 -23.84 -5.30
C GLN A 112 -14.04 -22.58 -4.46
N GLN A 113 -13.76 -22.69 -3.17
CA GLN A 113 -13.64 -21.65 -2.15
C GLN A 113 -13.68 -20.19 -2.67
N THR A 114 -14.88 -19.61 -2.78
CA THR A 114 -15.06 -18.18 -3.02
C THR A 114 -15.35 -17.50 -1.69
N ARG A 115 -14.31 -17.03 -1.01
CA ARG A 115 -14.51 -16.17 0.18
C ARG A 115 -15.25 -14.91 -0.25
N ASN A 116 -16.23 -14.49 0.55
CA ASN A 116 -16.99 -13.26 0.30
C ASN A 116 -16.05 -12.05 0.23
N PRO A 117 -16.31 -11.10 -0.68
CA PRO A 117 -15.60 -9.84 -0.68
C PRO A 117 -16.04 -9.00 0.53
N THR A 118 -15.09 -8.25 1.10
CA THR A 118 -15.38 -7.28 2.17
C THR A 118 -16.14 -6.05 1.66
N VAL A 119 -16.05 -5.75 0.36
CA VAL A 119 -16.77 -4.68 -0.32
C VAL A 119 -17.37 -5.24 -1.61
N VAL A 120 -18.69 -5.13 -1.77
CA VAL A 120 -19.43 -5.61 -2.95
C VAL A 120 -18.93 -4.92 -4.22
N GLY A 121 -18.74 -5.67 -5.30
CA GLY A 121 -18.20 -5.16 -6.57
C GLY A 121 -16.68 -4.99 -6.61
N LEU A 122 -15.96 -5.23 -5.49
CA LEU A 122 -14.50 -5.14 -5.39
C LEU A 122 -13.87 -6.48 -4.99
N GLU A 123 -14.30 -7.55 -5.66
CA GLU A 123 -13.95 -8.94 -5.34
C GLU A 123 -12.50 -9.33 -5.63
N SER A 124 -11.87 -8.63 -6.57
CA SER A 124 -10.50 -8.91 -7.00
C SER A 124 -9.58 -7.75 -6.70
N LYS A 125 -8.32 -8.08 -6.40
CA LYS A 125 -7.26 -7.08 -6.24
C LYS A 125 -7.14 -6.19 -7.46
N HIS A 126 -7.36 -6.72 -8.67
CA HIS A 126 -7.31 -5.92 -9.90
C HIS A 126 -8.44 -4.89 -9.98
N ALA A 127 -9.67 -5.28 -9.61
CA ALA A 127 -10.82 -4.36 -9.54
C ALA A 127 -10.56 -3.23 -8.53
N VAL A 128 -10.02 -3.58 -7.36
CA VAL A 128 -9.61 -2.61 -6.33
C VAL A 128 -8.55 -1.64 -6.88
N LEU A 129 -7.48 -2.15 -7.50
CA LEU A 129 -6.43 -1.29 -8.06
C LEU A 129 -6.99 -0.30 -9.09
N LYS A 130 -7.87 -0.75 -9.99
CA LYS A 130 -8.53 0.13 -10.97
C LYS A 130 -9.37 1.23 -10.31
N ARG A 131 -10.18 0.86 -9.31
CA ARG A 131 -11.09 1.81 -8.67
C ARG A 131 -10.33 2.81 -7.79
N VAL A 132 -9.31 2.37 -7.07
CA VAL A 132 -8.39 3.24 -6.33
C VAL A 132 -7.72 4.24 -7.28
N ALA A 133 -7.13 3.76 -8.39
CA ALA A 133 -6.49 4.66 -9.35
C ALA A 133 -7.47 5.68 -9.95
N ALA A 134 -8.71 5.29 -10.22
CA ALA A 134 -9.74 6.20 -10.71
C ALA A 134 -10.07 7.30 -9.69
N LEU A 135 -10.26 6.96 -8.41
CA LEU A 135 -10.52 7.96 -7.35
C LEU A 135 -9.35 8.92 -7.17
N ILE A 136 -8.11 8.43 -7.20
CA ILE A 136 -6.92 9.28 -7.08
C ILE A 136 -6.86 10.28 -8.25
N LYS A 137 -7.21 9.86 -9.48
CA LYS A 137 -7.26 10.76 -10.64
C LYS A 137 -8.32 11.83 -10.50
N GLU A 138 -9.51 11.45 -10.04
CA GLU A 138 -10.63 12.36 -9.85
C GLU A 138 -10.31 13.46 -8.84
N LYS A 139 -9.60 13.13 -7.76
CA LYS A 139 -9.30 14.06 -6.68
C LYS A 139 -8.16 15.02 -6.95
N GLY A 140 -7.19 14.65 -7.80
CA GLY A 140 -6.09 15.53 -8.22
C GLY A 140 -5.38 16.23 -7.06
N GLY A 141 -4.55 15.51 -6.28
CA GLY A 141 -3.78 16.08 -5.17
C GLY A 141 -2.37 16.57 -5.53
N PRO A 142 -1.74 17.40 -4.67
CA PRO A 142 -0.32 17.71 -4.78
C PRO A 142 0.52 16.44 -4.61
N ARG A 143 1.37 16.15 -5.60
CA ARG A 143 2.14 14.90 -5.65
C ARG A 143 3.50 15.09 -4.99
N PRO A 144 3.98 14.14 -4.17
CA PRO A 144 5.36 14.16 -3.72
C PRO A 144 6.29 14.02 -4.94
N LEU A 145 7.11 15.03 -5.18
CA LEU A 145 8.20 14.95 -6.14
C LEU A 145 9.27 14.03 -5.54
N LEU A 146 9.62 12.97 -6.29
CA LEU A 146 10.80 12.18 -5.94
C LEU A 146 12.02 13.07 -6.18
N PRO A 147 12.88 13.28 -5.17
CA PRO A 147 14.06 14.12 -5.35
C PRO A 147 15.00 13.47 -6.35
N THR A 148 15.52 14.29 -7.26
CA THR A 148 16.53 13.89 -8.24
C THR A 148 17.87 13.62 -7.55
N PRO A 149 18.77 12.82 -8.16
CA PRO A 149 20.11 12.63 -7.61
C PRO A 149 20.86 13.95 -7.36
N ALA A 150 20.66 14.96 -8.21
CA ALA A 150 21.26 16.28 -8.07
C ALA A 150 20.73 17.03 -6.82
N GLU A 151 19.42 17.02 -6.59
CA GLU A 151 18.80 17.63 -5.40
C GLU A 151 19.24 16.95 -4.10
N ILE A 152 19.40 15.62 -4.12
CA ILE A 152 19.91 14.86 -2.97
C ILE A 152 21.35 15.29 -2.66
N LEU A 153 22.24 15.32 -3.66
CA LEU A 153 23.64 15.73 -3.49
C LEU A 153 23.75 17.17 -2.94
N ALA A 154 22.90 18.08 -3.41
CA ALA A 154 22.85 19.45 -2.92
C ALA A 154 22.46 19.52 -1.42
N SER A 155 21.51 18.69 -0.98
CA SER A 155 21.08 18.66 0.44
C SER A 155 22.16 18.13 1.40
N VAL A 156 23.02 17.21 0.94
CA VAL A 156 24.10 16.62 1.76
C VAL A 156 25.25 17.61 1.97
N ALA A 157 25.52 18.48 0.98
CA ALA A 157 26.58 19.49 1.07
C ALA A 157 26.32 20.54 2.16
N VAL A 158 25.06 20.82 2.49
CA VAL A 158 24.66 21.84 3.48
C VAL A 158 24.81 21.34 4.93
N ASN A 159 24.78 20.02 5.15
CA ASN A 159 24.66 19.42 6.48
C ASN A 159 25.95 18.72 6.96
N GLN A 160 27.12 19.07 6.41
CA GLN A 160 28.38 18.54 6.93
C GLN A 160 28.68 19.17 8.30
N PRO A 161 28.88 18.36 9.36
CA PRO A 161 29.27 18.88 10.66
C PRO A 161 30.62 19.58 10.54
N LYS A 162 30.68 20.85 10.95
CA LYS A 162 31.92 21.62 11.01
C LYS A 162 32.91 20.88 11.91
N VAL A 163 33.88 20.19 11.32
CA VAL A 163 35.01 19.62 12.04
C VAL A 163 35.78 20.80 12.64
N LYS A 164 35.67 21.00 13.95
CA LYS A 164 36.50 21.96 14.68
C LYS A 164 37.94 21.44 14.62
N LYS A 165 38.83 22.23 14.01
CA LYS A 165 40.28 22.06 14.10
C LYS A 165 40.75 22.22 15.53
#